data_AF-A0A5D4T2P9-F1
#
_entry.id   AF-A0A5D4T2P9-F1
#
_cell.length_a   1.000
_cell.length_b   1.000
_cell.length_c   1.000
_cell.angle_alpha   90.00
_cell.angle_beta   90.00
_cell.angle_gamma   90.00
#
_symmetry.space_group_name_H-M   'P 1'
#
loop_
_entity.id
_entity.type
_entity.pdbx_description
1 polymer ?
#
loop_
_entity_poly.entity_id
_entity_poly.type
_entity_poly.pdbx_seq_one_letter_code
_entity_poly.pdbx_strand_id
1 'polypeptide(L)'
;MSYMLIVLIGVILLTFLLGFISARREYQNSTMEEKEQFKKELKNPIWIFHVLPNIGYILFFIGLVLTINALKYIAFLLMGIGWIIEGAEIWKADSKGGLILVLLGSITFLITTFLALKFLFNFSLL
;
A
#
# COMPACT_ATOMS: atom_id res chain seq x y z
N MET A 1 5.10 24.21 15.55
CA MET A 1 4.16 23.90 14.44
C MET A 1 4.89 23.77 13.09
N SER A 2 5.75 24.72 12.72
CA SER A 2 6.51 24.70 11.44
C SER A 2 7.50 23.54 11.30
N TYR A 3 8.17 23.12 12.37
CA TYR A 3 9.13 22.00 12.36
C TYR A 3 8.47 20.66 12.00
N MET A 4 7.24 20.44 12.49
CA MET A 4 6.49 19.20 12.24
C MET A 4 6.05 19.09 10.77
N LEU A 5 5.70 20.23 10.15
CA LEU A 5 5.38 20.31 8.71
C LEU A 5 6.62 20.05 7.83
N ILE A 6 7.78 20.60 8.21
CA ILE A 6 9.04 20.38 7.48
C ILE A 6 9.42 18.90 7.49
N VAL A 7 9.28 18.23 8.64
CA VAL A 7 9.54 16.78 8.76
C VAL A 7 8.56 15.99 7.90
N LEU A 8 7.26 16.31 7.92
CA LEU A 8 6.24 15.66 7.08
C LEU A 8 6.55 15.82 5.58
N ILE A 9 6.86 17.04 5.13
CA ILE A 9 7.22 17.31 3.74
C ILE A 9 8.50 16.55 3.35
N GLY A 10 9.51 16.53 4.22
CA GLY A 10 10.75 15.81 3.99
C GLY A 10 10.53 14.31 3.83
N VAL A 11 9.68 13.71 4.67
CA VAL A 11 9.35 12.28 4.60
C VAL A 11 8.52 11.97 3.35
N ILE A 12 7.57 12.82 2.96
CA ILE A 12 6.81 12.66 1.71
C ILE A 12 7.73 12.76 0.50
N LEU A 13 8.68 13.70 0.48
CA LEU A 13 9.64 13.82 -0.61
C LEU A 13 10.56 12.59 -0.69
N LEU A 14 11.11 12.14 0.44
CA LEU A 14 11.93 10.92 0.52
C LEU A 14 11.19 9.69 0.01
N THR A 15 9.94 9.56 0.40
CA THR A 15 9.02 8.52 -0.05
C THR A 15 8.87 8.51 -1.57
N PHE A 16 8.54 9.66 -2.15
CA PHE A 16 8.38 9.78 -3.60
C PHE A 16 9.70 9.49 -4.31
N LEU A 17 10.83 9.91 -3.75
CA LEU A 17 12.15 9.66 -4.29
C LEU A 17 12.48 8.16 -4.28
N LEU A 18 12.24 7.47 -3.17
CA LEU A 18 12.48 6.04 -3.04
C LEU A 18 11.56 5.22 -3.95
N GLY A 19 10.27 5.57 -3.99
CA GLY A 19 9.30 4.95 -4.90
C GLY A 19 9.69 5.15 -6.37
N PHE A 20 10.10 6.37 -6.73
CA PHE A 20 10.58 6.68 -8.07
C PHE A 20 11.85 5.91 -8.43
N ILE A 21 12.82 5.82 -7.51
CA ILE A 21 14.06 5.04 -7.73
C ILE A 21 13.74 3.56 -7.91
N SER A 22 12.87 3.00 -7.06
CA SER A 22 12.48 1.59 -7.15
C SER A 22 11.78 1.29 -8.48
N ALA A 23 10.77 2.09 -8.82
CA ALA A 23 10.04 1.95 -10.09
C ALA A 23 10.96 2.14 -11.31
N ARG A 24 11.88 3.10 -11.25
CA ARG A 24 12.86 3.32 -12.32
C ARG A 24 13.82 2.14 -12.47
N ARG A 25 14.28 1.56 -11.36
CA ARG A 25 15.19 0.42 -11.36
C ARG A 25 14.51 -0.83 -11.92
N GLU A 26 13.27 -1.06 -11.50
CA GLU A 26 12.44 -2.15 -12.00
C GLU A 26 12.20 -1.99 -13.51
N TYR A 27 11.72 -0.82 -13.95
CA TYR A 27 11.53 -0.51 -15.37
C TYR A 27 12.83 -0.64 -16.19
N GLN A 28 13.99 -0.25 -15.67
CA GLN A 28 15.25 -0.38 -16.41
C GLN A 28 15.66 -1.83 -16.61
N ASN A 29 15.45 -2.68 -15.59
CA ASN A 29 15.79 -4.10 -15.61
C ASN A 29 14.77 -4.96 -16.37
N SER A 30 13.61 -4.41 -16.70
CA SER A 30 12.59 -5.09 -17.50
C SER A 30 12.97 -5.26 -18.98
N THR A 31 12.48 -6.34 -19.58
CA THR A 31 12.60 -6.63 -21.02
C THR A 31 11.79 -5.63 -21.88
N MET A 32 12.02 -5.62 -23.20
CA MET A 32 11.27 -4.75 -24.12
C MET A 32 9.76 -5.04 -24.11
N GLU A 33 9.36 -6.31 -24.00
CA GLU A 33 7.94 -6.71 -23.91
C GLU A 33 7.29 -6.23 -22.61
N GLU A 34 7.97 -6.40 -21.48
CA GLU A 34 7.51 -5.91 -20.17
C GLU A 34 7.36 -4.38 -20.15
N LYS A 35 8.27 -3.64 -20.79
CA LYS A 35 8.17 -2.17 -20.93
C LYS A 35 6.96 -1.75 -21.75
N GLU A 36 6.59 -2.49 -22.78
CA GLU A 36 5.37 -2.23 -23.55
C GLU A 36 4.10 -2.58 -22.77
N GLN A 37 4.11 -3.67 -22.00
CA GLN A 37 3.02 -3.99 -21.07
C GLN A 37 2.87 -2.91 -20.01
N PHE A 38 3.96 -2.44 -19.39
CA PHE A 38 3.93 -1.37 -18.40
C PHE A 38 3.33 -0.07 -18.96
N LYS A 39 3.64 0.29 -20.22
CA LYS A 39 3.03 1.44 -20.91
C LYS A 39 1.54 1.24 -21.20
N LYS A 40 1.10 0.01 -21.45
CA LYS A 40 -0.33 -0.32 -21.64
C LYS A 40 -1.07 -0.29 -20.31
N GLU A 41 -0.47 -0.81 -19.24
CA GLU A 41 -1.03 -0.80 -17.89
C GLU A 41 -1.13 0.61 -17.31
N LEU A 42 -0.15 1.49 -17.57
CA LEU A 42 -0.23 2.90 -17.16
C LEU A 42 -1.43 3.65 -17.73
N LYS A 43 -1.99 3.19 -18.86
CA LYS A 43 -3.22 3.75 -19.43
C LYS A 43 -4.49 3.22 -18.74
N ASN A 44 -4.36 2.18 -17.93
CA ASN A 44 -5.48 1.54 -17.25
C ASN A 44 -5.63 2.14 -15.84
N PRO A 45 -6.80 2.70 -15.48
CA PRO A 45 -7.01 3.31 -14.16
C PRO A 45 -6.83 2.31 -13.01
N ILE A 46 -6.94 1.01 -13.27
CA ILE A 46 -6.74 -0.07 -12.28
C ILE A 46 -5.28 -0.12 -11.80
N TRP A 47 -4.32 0.33 -12.61
CA TRP A 47 -2.90 0.27 -12.25
C TRP A 47 -2.56 1.04 -10.97
N ILE A 48 -3.35 2.08 -10.65
CA ILE A 48 -3.17 2.86 -9.43
C ILE A 48 -3.33 1.99 -8.16
N PHE A 49 -4.10 0.90 -8.25
CA PHE A 49 -4.32 -0.02 -7.15
C PHE A 49 -3.15 -0.96 -6.88
N HIS A 50 -2.23 -1.18 -7.83
CA HIS A 50 -0.97 -1.88 -7.56
C HIS A 50 0.01 -1.05 -6.75
N VAL A 51 -0.15 0.27 -6.75
CA VAL A 51 0.70 1.18 -5.98
C VAL A 51 0.20 1.34 -4.54
N LEU A 52 -1.03 0.93 -4.24
CA LEU A 52 -1.65 1.05 -2.91
C LEU A 52 -0.83 0.38 -1.80
N PRO A 53 -0.33 -0.87 -1.93
CA PRO A 53 0.52 -1.48 -0.92
C PRO A 53 1.77 -0.67 -0.63
N ASN A 54 2.42 -0.16 -1.69
CA ASN A 54 3.64 0.65 -1.56
C ASN A 54 3.37 1.95 -0.78
N ILE A 55 2.29 2.66 -1.14
CA ILE A 55 1.85 3.85 -0.40
C ILE A 55 1.52 3.48 1.05
N GLY A 56 0.90 2.33 1.27
CA GLY A 56 0.65 1.76 2.60
C GLY A 56 1.95 1.59 3.40
N TYR A 57 2.97 0.89 2.86
CA TYR A 57 4.24 0.64 3.56
C TYR A 57 4.91 1.92 3.98
N ILE A 58 4.95 2.87 3.06
CA ILE A 58 5.42 4.21 3.32
C ILE A 58 4.66 4.81 4.51
N LEU A 59 3.33 4.94 4.42
CA LEU A 59 2.53 5.60 5.46
C LEU A 59 2.67 4.90 6.81
N PHE A 60 2.89 3.58 6.81
CA PHE A 60 3.18 2.82 8.01
C PHE A 60 4.50 3.26 8.64
N PHE A 61 5.58 3.36 7.87
CA PHE A 61 6.86 3.87 8.34
C PHE A 61 6.75 5.31 8.86
N ILE A 62 6.04 6.19 8.15
CA ILE A 62 5.79 7.57 8.61
C ILE A 62 5.03 7.55 9.94
N GLY A 63 3.96 6.77 10.03
CA GLY A 63 3.14 6.62 11.23
C GLY A 63 3.93 6.05 12.41
N LEU A 64 4.90 5.18 12.14
CA LEU A 64 5.80 4.61 13.15
C LEU A 64 6.78 5.67 13.68
N VAL A 65 7.47 6.38 12.79
CA VAL A 65 8.45 7.43 13.14
C VAL A 65 7.78 8.59 13.88
N LEU A 66 6.61 9.04 13.41
CA LEU A 66 5.88 10.16 14.01
C LEU A 66 4.96 9.75 15.15
N THR A 67 4.89 8.46 15.47
CA THR A 67 3.99 7.88 16.50
C THR A 67 2.50 8.19 16.28
N ILE A 68 2.08 8.46 15.04
CA ILE A 68 0.69 8.79 14.69
C ILE A 68 -0.09 7.50 14.37
N ASN A 69 -0.92 7.06 15.31
CA ASN A 69 -1.69 5.81 15.15
C ASN A 69 -2.71 5.86 14.00
N ALA A 70 -3.34 7.02 13.74
CA ALA A 70 -4.25 7.19 12.62
C ALA A 70 -3.58 6.88 11.27
N LEU A 71 -2.32 7.30 11.08
CA LEU A 71 -1.56 7.02 9.87
C LEU A 71 -1.28 5.52 9.69
N LYS A 72 -1.01 4.82 10.80
CA LYS A 72 -0.79 3.36 10.78
C LYS A 72 -2.06 2.62 10.35
N TYR A 73 -3.23 3.03 10.83
CA TYR A 73 -4.50 2.42 10.41
C TYR A 73 -4.79 2.66 8.93
N ILE A 74 -4.59 3.89 8.44
CA ILE A 74 -4.73 4.19 7.00
C ILE A 74 -3.75 3.34 6.18
N ALA A 75 -2.51 3.22 6.64
CA ALA A 75 -1.50 2.42 5.99
C ALA A 75 -1.90 0.95 5.83
N PHE A 76 -2.37 0.32 6.91
CA PHE A 76 -2.80 -1.08 6.86
C PHE A 76 -4.07 -1.29 6.00
N LEU A 77 -4.98 -0.32 5.95
CA LEU A 77 -6.12 -0.39 5.02
C LEU A 77 -5.67 -0.40 3.56
N LEU A 78 -4.73 0.49 3.19
CA LEU A 78 -4.19 0.55 1.83
C LEU A 78 -3.43 -0.73 1.46
N MET A 79 -2.63 -1.28 2.37
CA MET A 79 -1.96 -2.58 2.18
C MET A 79 -2.99 -3.69 1.98
N GLY A 80 -4.00 -3.78 2.85
CA GLY A 80 -5.00 -4.83 2.79
C GLY A 80 -5.79 -4.83 1.48
N ILE A 81 -6.26 -3.66 1.06
CA ILE A 81 -6.97 -3.49 -0.22
C ILE A 81 -6.05 -3.85 -1.40
N GLY A 82 -4.82 -3.35 -1.40
CA GLY A 82 -3.88 -3.61 -2.47
C GLY A 82 -3.54 -5.10 -2.61
N TRP A 83 -3.30 -5.81 -1.49
CA TRP A 83 -3.06 -7.26 -1.50
C TRP A 83 -4.28 -8.07 -1.97
N ILE A 84 -5.50 -7.62 -1.67
CA ILE A 84 -6.72 -8.26 -2.20
C ILE A 84 -6.76 -8.15 -3.73
N ILE A 85 -6.48 -6.95 -4.26
CA ILE A 85 -6.52 -6.70 -5.71
C ILE A 85 -5.40 -7.49 -6.41
N GLU A 86 -4.17 -7.39 -5.90
CA GLU A 86 -3.01 -8.08 -6.45
C GLU A 86 -3.18 -9.62 -6.37
N GLY A 87 -3.70 -10.13 -5.26
CA GLY A 87 -4.03 -11.55 -5.12
C GLY A 87 -5.12 -12.02 -6.08
N ALA A 88 -6.15 -11.19 -6.34
CA ALA A 88 -7.21 -11.51 -7.29
C ALA A 88 -6.70 -11.58 -8.74
N GLU A 89 -5.70 -10.77 -9.08
CA GLU A 89 -5.06 -10.83 -10.40
C GLU A 89 -4.13 -12.04 -10.54
N ILE A 90 -3.29 -12.28 -9.53
CA ILE A 90 -2.36 -13.42 -9.50
C ILE A 90 -3.14 -14.74 -9.56
N TRP A 91 -4.36 -14.81 -9.01
CA TRP A 91 -5.19 -16.01 -9.03
C TRP A 91 -5.29 -16.67 -10.41
N LYS A 92 -5.36 -15.86 -11.48
CA LYS A 92 -5.46 -16.37 -12.86
C LYS A 92 -4.24 -17.18 -13.28
N ALA A 93 -3.06 -16.87 -12.76
CA ALA A 93 -1.79 -17.52 -13.08
C ALA A 93 -1.40 -18.55 -12.01
N ASP A 94 -1.59 -18.23 -10.73
CA ASP A 94 -1.37 -19.11 -9.59
C ASP A 94 -2.50 -18.96 -8.57
N SER A 95 -3.44 -19.91 -8.61
CA SER A 95 -4.58 -19.96 -7.70
C SER A 95 -4.18 -20.05 -6.22
N LYS A 96 -3.06 -20.69 -5.88
CA LYS A 96 -2.63 -20.82 -4.48
C LYS A 96 -2.03 -19.52 -3.98
N GLY A 97 -1.07 -18.95 -4.72
CA GLY A 97 -0.47 -17.66 -4.40
C GLY A 97 -1.50 -16.54 -4.33
N GLY A 98 -2.42 -16.49 -5.31
CA GLY A 98 -3.52 -15.52 -5.32
C GLY A 98 -4.45 -15.65 -4.12
N LEU A 99 -4.89 -16.87 -3.78
CA LEU A 99 -5.74 -17.11 -2.60
C LEU A 99 -5.05 -16.67 -1.30
N ILE A 100 -3.76 -16.98 -1.13
CA ILE A 100 -2.99 -16.59 0.07
C ILE A 100 -2.95 -15.07 0.21
N LEU A 101 -2.65 -14.35 -0.88
CA LEU A 101 -2.61 -12.88 -0.87
C LEU A 101 -3.97 -12.27 -0.57
N VAL A 102 -5.04 -12.79 -1.18
CA VAL A 102 -6.42 -12.35 -0.89
C VAL A 102 -6.76 -12.57 0.58
N LEU A 103 -6.42 -13.72 1.16
CA LEU A 103 -6.68 -14.02 2.57
C LEU A 103 -5.88 -13.10 3.49
N LEU A 104 -4.60 -12.89 3.24
CA LEU A 104 -3.75 -11.99 4.02
C LEU A 104 -4.25 -10.54 3.96
N GLY A 105 -4.59 -10.06 2.77
CA GLY A 105 -5.17 -8.74 2.57
C GLY A 105 -6.52 -8.59 3.31
N SER A 106 -7.38 -9.60 3.22
CA SER A 106 -8.68 -9.63 3.89
C SER A 106 -8.55 -9.61 5.42
N ILE A 107 -7.65 -10.43 5.97
CA ILE A 107 -7.38 -10.47 7.42
C ILE A 107 -6.85 -9.11 7.89
N THR A 108 -5.88 -8.54 7.16
CA THR A 108 -5.29 -7.23 7.47
C THR A 108 -6.36 -6.13 7.46
N PHE A 109 -7.20 -6.11 6.43
CA PHE A 109 -8.30 -5.17 6.31
C PHE A 109 -9.31 -5.30 7.47
N LEU A 110 -9.74 -6.51 7.79
CA LEU A 110 -10.70 -6.77 8.86
C LEU A 110 -10.16 -6.38 10.23
N ILE A 111 -8.94 -6.82 10.58
CA ILE A 111 -8.32 -6.50 11.87
C ILE A 111 -8.15 -4.98 12.00
N THR A 112 -7.66 -4.32 10.95
CA THR A 112 -7.42 -2.88 10.97
C THR A 112 -8.71 -2.09 11.11
N THR A 113 -9.75 -2.47 10.36
CA THR A 113 -11.07 -1.85 10.44
C THR A 113 -11.65 -2.02 11.84
N PHE A 114 -11.55 -3.22 12.41
CA PHE A 114 -12.02 -3.50 13.76
C PHE A 114 -11.31 -2.65 14.82
N LEU A 115 -9.97 -2.55 14.76
CA LEU A 115 -9.18 -1.72 15.67
C LEU A 115 -9.50 -0.23 15.51
N ALA A 116 -9.67 0.24 14.26
CA ALA A 116 -10.04 1.63 13.98
C ALA A 116 -11.43 1.96 14.54
N LEU A 117 -12.41 1.07 14.38
CA LEU A 117 -13.76 1.23 14.94
C LEU A 117 -13.74 1.24 16.47
N LYS A 118 -12.99 0.33 17.10
CA LYS A 118 -12.81 0.30 18.56
C LYS A 118 -12.19 1.61 19.06
N PHE A 119 -11.20 2.14 18.35
CA PHE A 119 -10.53 3.40 18.71
C PHE A 119 -11.43 4.63 18.54
N LEU A 120 -12.20 4.71 17.44
CA LEU A 120 -13.03 5.88 17.13
C LEU A 120 -14.36 5.92 17.90
N PHE A 121 -14.98 4.76 18.13
CA PHE A 121 -16.32 4.67 18.72
C PHE A 121 -16.33 4.14 20.16
N ASN A 122 -15.15 3.93 20.77
CA ASN A 122 -14.99 3.29 22.08
C ASN A 122 -15.83 2.02 22.22
N PHE A 123 -15.91 1.25 21.14
CA PHE A 123 -16.81 0.10 21.03
C PHE A 123 -16.28 -1.02 21.95
N SER A 124 -16.87 -1.15 23.15
CA SER A 124 -16.63 -2.30 24.02
C SER A 124 -17.47 -3.46 23.51
N LEU A 125 -16.86 -4.39 22.79
CA LEU A 125 -17.41 -5.73 22.69
C LEU A 125 -17.18 -6.41 24.03
N LEU A 126 -18.20 -6.31 24.88
CA LEU A 126 -18.48 -7.28 25.94
C LEU A 126 -18.47 -8.69 25.35
#